data_AF-A0A0L0QWA0-F1
#
_entry.id   AF-A0A0L0QWA0-F1
#
_cell.length_a   1.000
_cell.length_b   1.000
_cell.length_c   1.000
_cell.angle_alpha   90.00
_cell.angle_beta   90.00
_cell.angle_gamma   90.00
#
_symmetry.space_group_name_H-M   'P 1'
#
loop_
_entity.id
_entity.type
_entity.pdbx_description
1 polymer ?
#
loop_
_entity_poly.entity_id
_entity_poly.type
_entity_poly.pdbx_seq_one_letter_code
_entity_poly.pdbx_strand_id
1 'polypeptide(L)'
;MIKLKGIDALERGLKERAEAKDVQKAIQINASEMQSKAQNYAPVKSGNLKRKIQIDVRGLTGRVASTAEYAPYVEWGTRFMDAQPHLRPAYYEQIEQFKKDLDRLVR
;
A
#
# COMPACT_ATOMS: atom_id res chain seq x y z
N MET A 1 15.80 -0.92 2.81
CA MET A 1 15.05 0.13 3.54
C MET A 1 14.96 1.34 2.62
N ILE A 2 13.82 1.60 1.99
CA ILE A 2 13.67 2.76 1.09
C ILE A 2 13.57 4.00 1.98
N LYS A 3 14.58 4.86 1.93
CA LYS A 3 14.57 6.17 2.61
C LYS A 3 13.98 7.19 1.65
N LEU A 4 12.76 7.65 1.91
CA LEU A 4 12.16 8.80 1.23
C LEU A 4 12.81 10.07 1.79
N LYS A 5 13.70 10.71 1.03
CA LYS A 5 14.26 12.02 1.36
C LYS A 5 13.38 13.11 0.71
N GLY A 6 12.98 14.14 1.46
CA GLY A 6 12.24 15.30 0.93
C GLY A 6 10.76 15.42 1.34
N ILE A 7 10.28 14.62 2.30
CA ILE A 7 8.90 14.70 2.81
C ILE A 7 8.67 15.83 3.82
N ASP A 8 9.73 16.48 4.32
CA ASP A 8 9.63 17.48 5.40
C ASP A 8 8.83 18.73 5.02
N ALA A 9 8.84 19.11 3.73
CA ALA A 9 8.03 20.20 3.22
C ALA A 9 6.54 19.82 3.15
N LEU A 10 6.26 18.58 2.73
CA LEU A 10 4.91 18.02 2.69
C LEU A 10 4.33 17.87 4.11
N GLU A 11 5.14 17.38 5.06
CA GLU A 11 4.71 17.23 6.45
C GLU A 11 4.33 18.57 7.10
N ARG A 12 5.13 19.62 6.87
CA ARG A 12 4.80 20.97 7.35
C ARG A 12 3.53 21.51 6.70
N GLY A 13 3.41 21.39 5.38
CA GLY A 13 2.23 21.84 4.67
C GLY A 13 0.95 21.12 5.11
N LEU A 14 1.01 19.81 5.38
CA LEU A 14 -0.13 19.06 5.92
C LEU A 14 -0.53 19.56 7.32
N LYS A 15 0.43 19.87 8.20
CA LYS A 15 0.14 20.39 9.54
C LYS A 15 -0.47 21.79 9.51
N GLU A 16 -0.10 22.61 8.53
CA GLU A 16 -0.58 23.99 8.41
C GLU A 16 -1.92 24.11 7.68
N ARG A 17 -2.22 23.20 6.75
CA ARG A 17 -3.30 23.39 5.76
C ARG A 17 -4.33 22.27 5.67
N ALA A 18 -3.98 21.06 6.11
CA ALA A 18 -4.88 19.91 6.03
C ALA A 18 -5.41 19.53 7.42
N GLU A 19 -6.71 19.24 7.52
CA GLU A 19 -7.22 18.65 8.74
C GLU A 19 -6.71 17.22 8.89
N ALA A 20 -6.41 16.79 10.13
CA ALA A 20 -5.98 15.42 10.40
C ALA A 20 -6.97 14.36 9.85
N LYS A 21 -8.26 14.71 9.74
CA LYS A 21 -9.31 13.87 9.15
C LYS A 21 -9.14 13.67 7.66
N ASP A 22 -8.73 14.70 6.92
CA ASP A 22 -8.53 14.60 5.46
C ASP A 22 -7.32 13.72 5.14
N VAL A 23 -6.25 13.85 5.93
CA VAL A 23 -5.07 12.98 5.82
C VAL A 23 -5.43 11.52 6.13
N GLN A 24 -6.20 11.28 7.19
CA GLN A 24 -6.69 9.93 7.52
C GLN A 24 -7.54 9.35 6.40
N LYS A 25 -8.43 10.15 5.80
CA LYS A 25 -9.26 9.72 4.67
C LYS A 25 -8.41 9.38 3.44
N ALA A 26 -7.41 10.19 3.11
CA ALA A 26 -6.48 9.91 2.01
C ALA A 26 -5.74 8.58 2.24
N ILE A 27 -5.30 8.31 3.47
CA ILE A 27 -4.64 7.04 3.84
C ILE A 27 -5.60 5.85 3.69
N GLN A 28 -6.84 5.95 4.16
CA GLN A 28 -7.83 4.88 4.03
C GLN A 28 -8.12 4.55 2.57
N ILE A 29 -8.33 5.58 1.74
CA ILE A 29 -8.58 5.42 0.30
C ILE A 29 -7.38 4.74 -0.37
N ASN A 30 -6.17 5.27 -0.14
CA ASN A 30 -4.95 4.74 -0.75
C ASN A 30 -4.65 3.29 -0.30
N ALA A 31 -4.94 2.94 0.95
CA ALA A 31 -4.80 1.57 1.43
C ALA A 31 -5.82 0.62 0.77
N SER A 32 -7.05 1.09 0.54
CA SER A 32 -8.10 0.36 -0.19
C SER A 32 -7.72 0.10 -1.66
N GLU A 33 -7.19 1.13 -2.33
CA GLU A 33 -6.70 1.01 -3.70
C GLU A 33 -5.50 0.07 -3.81
N MET A 34 -4.54 0.15 -2.87
CA MET A 34 -3.40 -0.77 -2.82
C MET A 34 -3.85 -2.21 -2.60
N GLN A 35 -4.82 -2.45 -1.70
CA GLN A 35 -5.37 -3.79 -1.50
C GLN A 35 -5.99 -4.31 -2.78
N SER A 36 -6.79 -3.49 -3.47
CA SER A 36 -7.45 -3.86 -4.73
C SER A 36 -6.43 -4.23 -5.80
N LYS A 37 -5.35 -3.44 -5.96
CA LYS A 37 -4.23 -3.74 -6.86
C LYS A 37 -3.55 -5.05 -6.48
N ALA A 38 -3.20 -5.24 -5.20
CA ALA A 38 -2.55 -6.46 -4.74
C ALA A 38 -3.43 -7.70 -4.94
N GLN A 39 -4.75 -7.56 -4.77
CA GLN A 39 -5.73 -8.61 -5.05
C GLN A 39 -5.87 -8.92 -6.54
N ASN A 40 -5.67 -7.94 -7.42
CA ASN A 40 -5.69 -8.13 -8.88
C ASN A 40 -4.39 -8.79 -9.37
N TYR A 41 -3.25 -8.46 -8.76
CA TYR A 41 -1.95 -9.07 -9.08
C TYR A 41 -1.76 -10.45 -8.46
N ALA A 42 -2.53 -10.80 -7.44
CA ALA A 42 -2.45 -12.10 -6.80
C ALA A 42 -2.78 -13.23 -7.79
N PRO A 43 -1.88 -14.21 -8.00
CA PRO A 43 -2.16 -15.35 -8.87
C PRO A 43 -3.36 -16.14 -8.36
N VAL A 44 -4.27 -16.49 -9.28
CA VAL A 44 -5.50 -17.18 -8.95
C VAL A 44 -5.34 -18.67 -9.23
N LYS A 45 -5.16 -19.45 -8.15
CA LYS A 45 -5.31 -20.92 -8.18
C LYS A 45 -6.65 -21.34 -7.58
N SER A 46 -6.87 -21.03 -6.29
CA SER A 46 -8.14 -21.23 -5.56
C SER A 46 -8.77 -19.91 -5.05
N GLY A 47 -8.11 -18.79 -5.34
CA GLY A 47 -8.43 -17.47 -4.82
C GLY A 47 -8.13 -17.26 -3.33
N ASN A 48 -7.56 -18.25 -2.62
CA ASN A 48 -7.25 -18.11 -1.19
C ASN A 48 -6.27 -16.96 -0.91
N LEU A 49 -5.18 -16.87 -1.69
CA LEU A 49 -4.20 -15.79 -1.56
C LEU A 49 -4.85 -14.41 -1.71
N LYS A 50 -5.64 -14.22 -2.78
CA LYS A 50 -6.39 -12.99 -3.04
C LYS A 50 -7.28 -12.59 -1.85
N ARG A 51 -8.07 -13.52 -1.30
CA ARG A 51 -8.98 -13.26 -0.17
C ARG A 51 -8.26 -12.96 1.14
N LYS A 52 -7.00 -13.39 1.28
CA LYS A 52 -6.19 -13.19 2.50
C LYS A 52 -5.42 -11.87 2.52
N ILE A 53 -5.49 -11.05 1.47
CA ILE A 53 -4.93 -9.70 1.46
C ILE A 53 -5.88 -8.77 2.20
N GLN A 54 -5.42 -8.22 3.32
CA GLN A 54 -6.20 -7.41 4.26
C GLN A 54 -5.57 -6.04 4.46
N ILE A 55 -6.38 -5.12 4.95
CA ILE A 55 -5.99 -3.75 5.32
C ILE A 55 -6.11 -3.61 6.84
N ASP A 56 -5.14 -2.93 7.45
CA ASP A 56 -5.19 -2.44 8.82
C ASP A 56 -4.83 -0.95 8.81
N VAL A 57 -5.76 -0.08 9.22
CA VAL A 57 -5.55 1.37 9.29
C VAL A 57 -5.54 1.80 10.75
N ARG A 58 -4.45 2.44 11.18
CA ARG A 58 -4.28 2.94 12.55
C ARG A 58 -3.75 4.37 12.50
N GLY A 59 -4.61 5.33 12.87
CA GLY A 59 -4.27 6.75 12.82
C GLY A 59 -3.79 7.16 11.42
N LEU A 60 -2.55 7.62 11.32
CA LEU A 60 -1.91 8.05 10.07
C LEU A 60 -1.08 6.93 9.40
N THR A 61 -1.46 5.68 9.58
CA THR A 61 -0.76 4.54 8.96
C THR A 61 -1.77 3.55 8.40
N GLY A 62 -1.65 3.26 7.09
CA GLY A 62 -2.36 2.18 6.42
C GLY A 62 -1.40 1.04 6.09
N ARG A 63 -1.74 -0.18 6.50
CA ARG A 63 -0.96 -1.39 6.23
C ARG A 63 -1.79 -2.33 5.35
N VAL A 64 -1.18 -2.81 4.27
CA VAL A 64 -1.75 -3.87 3.42
C VAL A 64 -0.83 -5.09 3.48
N ALA A 65 -1.38 -6.24 3.84
CA ALA A 65 -0.61 -7.48 3.98
C ALA A 65 -1.46 -8.71 3.69
N SER A 66 -0.81 -9.79 3.26
CA SER A 66 -1.45 -11.10 3.16
C SER A 66 -1.31 -11.88 4.48
N THR A 67 -2.40 -12.48 4.96
CA THR A 67 -2.40 -13.40 6.11
C THR A 67 -2.17 -14.86 5.70
N ALA A 68 -1.86 -15.11 4.43
CA ALA A 68 -1.47 -16.44 3.98
C ALA A 68 0.00 -16.67 4.31
N GLU A 69 0.31 -17.71 5.10
CA GLU A 69 1.69 -18.05 5.50
C GLU A 69 2.61 -18.29 4.30
N TYR A 70 2.05 -18.77 3.18
CA TYR A 70 2.78 -19.02 1.96
C TYR A 70 2.92 -17.80 1.02
N ALA A 71 2.29 -16.66 1.34
CA ALA A 71 2.35 -15.46 0.50
C ALA A 71 3.78 -14.98 0.21
N PRO A 72 4.75 -15.03 1.15
CA PRO A 72 6.13 -14.65 0.85
C PRO A 72 6.77 -15.55 -0.22
N TYR A 73 6.50 -16.85 -0.22
CA TYR A 73 7.03 -17.75 -1.25
C TYR A 73 6.47 -17.44 -2.63
N VAL A 74 5.21 -16.98 -2.70
CA VAL A 74 4.60 -16.52 -3.97
C VAL A 74 5.21 -15.19 -4.39
N GLU A 75 5.36 -14.25 -3.46
CA GLU A 75 5.90 -12.90 -3.74
C GLU A 75 7.34 -12.93 -4.26
N TRP A 76 8.16 -13.84 -3.71
CA TRP A 76 9.60 -13.86 -3.93
C TRP A 76 10.11 -15.06 -4.73
N GLY A 77 9.25 -16.05 -4.96
CA GLY A 77 9.65 -17.32 -5.54
C GLY A 77 10.36 -18.23 -4.55
N THR A 78 10.65 -19.44 -5.02
CA THR A 78 11.40 -20.47 -4.29
C THR A 78 12.38 -21.15 -5.25
N ARG A 79 13.23 -22.05 -4.75
CA ARG A 79 14.09 -22.90 -5.60
C ARG A 79 13.34 -23.74 -6.66
N PHE A 80 12.01 -23.88 -6.54
CA PHE A 80 11.19 -24.73 -7.41
C PHE A 80 10.13 -23.97 -8.21
N MET A 81 9.90 -22.69 -7.91
CA MET A 81 8.82 -21.90 -8.50
C MET A 81 9.27 -20.44 -8.64
N ASP A 82 9.07 -19.86 -9.81
CA ASP A 82 9.36 -18.45 -10.06
C ASP A 82 8.48 -17.52 -9.21
N ALA A 83 8.97 -16.31 -8.97
CA ALA A 83 8.24 -15.28 -8.23
C ALA A 83 7.01 -14.81 -9.00
N GLN A 84 5.88 -14.69 -8.29
CA GLN A 84 4.63 -14.10 -8.77
C GLN A 84 4.24 -12.96 -7.82
N PRO A 85 4.97 -11.83 -7.90
CA PRO A 85 4.79 -10.73 -6.97
C PRO A 85 3.43 -10.06 -7.14
N HIS A 86 2.80 -9.74 -6.02
CA HIS A 86 1.47 -9.12 -5.97
C HIS A 86 1.41 -7.92 -5.03
N LEU A 87 2.10 -7.97 -3.89
CA LEU A 87 2.17 -6.85 -2.95
C LEU A 87 3.16 -5.78 -3.39
N ARG A 88 4.34 -6.16 -3.87
CA ARG A 88 5.38 -5.24 -4.33
C ARG A 88 4.94 -4.36 -5.51
N PRO A 89 4.40 -4.91 -6.62
CA PRO A 89 3.92 -4.05 -7.71
C PRO A 89 2.80 -3.11 -7.25
N ALA A 90 1.85 -3.60 -6.45
CA ALA A 90 0.78 -2.77 -5.88
C ALA A 90 1.32 -1.62 -5.02
N TYR A 91 2.36 -1.88 -4.21
CA TYR A 91 2.99 -0.86 -3.39
C TYR A 91 3.65 0.24 -4.22
N TYR A 92 4.46 -0.13 -5.22
CA TYR A 92 5.17 0.85 -6.03
C TYR A 92 4.24 1.72 -6.87
N GLU A 93 3.12 1.17 -7.34
CA GLU A 93 2.10 1.97 -8.00
C GLU A 93 1.35 2.88 -7.02
N GLN A 94 0.98 2.36 -5.85
CA GLN A 94 0.21 3.16 -4.90
C GLN A 94 1.04 4.28 -4.29
N ILE A 95 2.33 4.07 -4.02
CA ILE A 95 3.13 5.10 -3.34
C ILE A 95 3.25 6.39 -4.17
N GLU A 96 3.28 6.27 -5.49
CA GLU A 96 3.28 7.43 -6.37
C GLU A 96 1.90 8.13 -6.42
N GLN A 97 0.81 7.38 -6.33
CA GLN A 97 -0.54 7.96 -6.20
C GLN A 97 -0.73 8.64 -4.84
N PHE A 98 -0.30 7.99 -3.76
CA PHE A 98 -0.41 8.49 -2.40
C PHE A 98 0.32 9.83 -2.22
N LYS A 99 1.53 9.96 -2.78
CA LYS A 99 2.25 11.25 -2.78
C LYS A 99 1.45 12.36 -3.47
N LYS A 100 0.82 12.07 -4.61
CA LYS A 100 -0.01 13.05 -5.34
C LYS A 100 -1.25 13.45 -4.55
N ASP A 101 -1.88 12.49 -3.88
CA ASP A 101 -3.06 12.76 -3.07
C ASP A 101 -2.72 13.60 -1.83
N LEU A 102 -1.57 13.35 -1.19
CA LEU A 102 -1.08 14.20 -0.11
C LEU A 102 -0.70 15.61 -0.59
N ASP A 103 -0.05 15.76 -1.75
CA ASP A 103 0.28 17.09 -2.31
C ASP A 103 -0.98 17.93 -2.55
N ARG A 104 -2.07 17.30 -2.99
CA ARG A 104 -3.37 17.98 -3.20
C ARG A 104 -4.00 18.50 -1.91
N LEU A 105 -3.73 17.88 -0.76
CA LEU A 105 -4.23 18.35 0.54
C LEU A 105 -3.46 19.56 1.08
N VAL A 106 -2.27 19.83 0.53
CA VAL A 106 -1.39 20.92 0.97
C VAL A 106 -1.48 22.15 0.07
N ARG A 107 -1.94 22.00 -1.17
CA ARG A 107 -2.13 23.13 -2.10
C ARG A 107 -3.25 24.03 -1.66
#